data_AF-A0A4Q7RDW7-F1
#
_entry.id   AF-A0A4Q7RDW7-F1
#
_cell.length_a   1.000
_cell.length_b   1.000
_cell.length_c   1.000
_cell.angle_alpha   90.00
_cell.angle_beta   90.00
_cell.angle_gamma   90.00
#
_symmetry.space_group_name_H-M   'P 1'
#
loop_
_entity.id
_entity.type
_entity.pdbx_description
1 polymer ?
#
loop_
_entity_poly.entity_id
_entity_poly.type
_entity_poly.pdbx_seq_one_letter_code
_entity_poly.pdbx_strand_id
1 'polypeptide(L)'
;MNTGDQDAIVAPESGEIPMATRPVPMQRDVHGNPFWESFLTPESYAVRAEARIPPHMPGVIIFVHGVNSEGEWYDRAEKALCDGLNERLGLGDTEFKLRSNTYVERSTETRLRHERRYDVTKPGNSPIIRFFWGYREPDENCGQYKIPLRNICGTDYWKRGEGDRGPWFWGGGPFQNGTNSLQQMWSGKGFSRSLMGFIDLESLNTEPERQLQNAPSRDYYPHAAQRLANLIDKVRRAYPHDTVTVMSHSQGTMIAMAATALCRTRAPDALFVMNSPFSLDDKVTDWATCGSERPTSDARVKTFRNIANRIKNDKRALDDRLKALLMVGKCRDGGPWRPDSFITPEISERDNHGRLYVYFSPHDRVMGITALTSIGWQGLGDALLDELGDTVKQRMVARLTPCGDAPGHWPFGTLPDMAGGTRANPEDFKPFWDGNRGPFFNAIELWAVPPKHQKVKINAEKVAVPLSGDDLNAFDEPRTEAPQLGEINPATGEYRDRSYPYFESIYEPSLDIDRGTDIYNGDRRIRSRETREEAHARLKQLQAEPTDHSSLPSHPLFMSRVVAYDLPIGFCESFEDRDFWNTLMSEADWTQCTDSYFNQNVLMRPGMPDAIDWETVADVLADARAERDTWRKS
;
A
#
# COMPACT_ATOMS: atom_id res chain seq x y z
N MET A 1 18.07 8.61 63.69
CA MET A 1 19.01 8.83 62.57
C MET A 1 19.48 7.43 62.17
N ASN A 2 18.82 6.67 61.30
CA ASN A 2 18.37 6.88 59.92
C ASN A 2 19.48 7.38 58.98
N THR A 3 20.25 6.42 58.46
CA THR A 3 20.96 6.50 57.18
C THR A 3 20.80 5.12 56.54
N GLY A 4 19.78 5.00 55.68
CA GLY A 4 19.57 3.83 54.84
C GLY A 4 20.50 3.89 53.64
N ASP A 5 21.21 2.80 53.40
CA ASP A 5 21.90 2.55 52.15
C ASP A 5 20.87 2.35 51.04
N GLN A 6 21.13 3.00 49.90
CA GLN A 6 20.37 2.83 48.68
C GLN A 6 20.82 1.54 48.00
N ASP A 7 19.97 0.51 48.05
CA ASP A 7 20.16 -0.71 47.26
C ASP A 7 20.06 -0.36 45.76
N ALA A 8 21.18 -0.53 45.06
CA ALA A 8 21.26 -0.53 43.62
C ALA A 8 20.45 -1.73 43.07
N ILE A 9 19.51 -1.47 42.17
CA ILE A 9 18.75 -2.51 41.48
C ILE A 9 19.69 -3.19 40.49
N VAL A 10 20.21 -4.35 40.88
CA VAL A 10 21.00 -5.26 40.04
C VAL A 10 20.04 -5.96 39.07
N ALA A 11 20.35 -5.91 37.77
CA ALA A 11 19.63 -6.67 36.74
C ALA A 11 19.76 -8.18 37.03
N PRO A 12 18.70 -8.99 36.84
CA PRO A 12 18.79 -10.41 37.16
C PRO A 12 19.73 -11.12 36.19
N GLU A 13 20.84 -11.64 36.73
CA GLU A 13 21.63 -12.68 36.07
C GLU A 13 20.72 -13.89 35.80
N SER A 14 20.93 -14.55 34.66
CA SER A 14 20.24 -15.78 34.27
C SER A 14 20.60 -16.92 35.24
N GLY A 15 19.97 -16.91 36.41
CA GLY A 15 20.11 -17.92 37.43
C GLY A 15 19.20 -19.10 37.12
N GLU A 16 19.79 -20.29 37.03
CA GLU A 16 19.06 -21.53 37.30
C GLU A 16 18.31 -21.35 38.62
N ILE A 17 16.97 -21.41 38.57
CA ILE A 17 16.14 -21.30 39.77
C ILE A 17 16.46 -22.54 40.63
N PRO A 18 16.96 -22.40 41.87
CA PRO A 18 17.35 -23.54 42.71
C PRO A 18 16.15 -24.30 43.30
N MET A 19 14.96 -24.16 42.70
CA MET A 19 13.71 -24.77 43.12
C MET A 19 13.09 -25.56 41.97
N ALA A 20 12.57 -26.75 42.27
CA ALA A 20 11.76 -27.50 41.33
C ALA A 20 10.52 -26.68 40.92
N THR A 21 10.31 -26.53 39.62
CA THR A 21 9.11 -25.91 39.05
C THR A 21 8.28 -26.93 38.28
N ARG A 22 6.98 -26.65 38.15
CA ARG A 22 6.08 -27.39 37.28
C ARG A 22 5.43 -26.42 36.30
N PRO A 23 5.64 -26.58 34.98
CA PRO A 23 4.90 -25.83 33.98
C PRO A 23 3.41 -26.03 34.17
N VAL A 24 2.67 -24.94 34.30
CA VAL A 24 1.20 -24.95 34.34
C VAL A 24 0.66 -24.42 33.01
N PRO A 25 -0.37 -25.05 32.43
CA PRO A 25 -0.94 -24.60 31.18
C PRO A 25 -1.58 -23.22 31.36
N MET A 26 -1.41 -22.35 30.38
CA MET A 26 -2.16 -21.11 30.30
C MET A 26 -3.62 -21.42 29.99
N GLN A 27 -4.53 -20.90 30.79
CA GLN A 27 -5.97 -20.94 30.58
C GLN A 27 -6.46 -19.55 30.18
N ARG A 28 -7.68 -19.44 29.64
CA ARG A 28 -8.32 -18.15 29.33
C ARG A 28 -9.67 -18.07 30.00
N ASP A 29 -9.98 -16.92 30.60
CA ASP A 29 -11.29 -16.68 31.20
C ASP A 29 -12.38 -16.45 30.13
N VAL A 30 -13.61 -16.18 30.56
CA VAL A 30 -14.74 -15.92 29.65
C VAL A 30 -14.58 -14.66 28.78
N HIS A 31 -13.63 -13.79 29.13
CA HIS A 31 -13.27 -12.58 28.39
C HIS A 31 -11.99 -12.78 27.55
N GLY A 32 -11.43 -13.99 27.54
CA GLY A 32 -10.21 -14.32 26.81
C GLY A 32 -8.92 -13.94 27.53
N ASN A 33 -8.96 -13.40 28.76
CA ASN A 33 -7.74 -13.01 29.48
C ASN A 33 -6.95 -14.25 29.93
N PRO A 34 -5.62 -14.27 29.72
CA PRO A 34 -4.79 -15.40 30.12
C PRO A 34 -4.65 -15.46 31.65
N PHE A 35 -4.75 -16.66 32.21
CA PHE A 35 -4.45 -16.93 33.62
C PHE A 35 -3.78 -18.29 33.80
N TRP A 36 -3.11 -18.47 34.94
CA TRP A 36 -2.47 -19.72 35.33
C TRP A 36 -2.95 -20.11 36.73
N GLU A 37 -3.22 -21.39 36.93
CA GLU A 37 -3.64 -21.93 38.21
C GLU A 37 -2.51 -22.70 38.87
N SER A 38 -2.25 -22.38 40.14
CA SER A 38 -1.35 -23.13 40.99
C SER A 38 -2.14 -23.83 42.09
N PHE A 39 -1.63 -24.97 42.54
CA PHE A 39 -2.16 -25.69 43.71
C PHE A 39 -1.12 -25.65 44.83
N LEU A 40 -1.59 -25.69 46.08
CA LEU A 40 -0.71 -25.78 47.25
C LEU A 40 0.03 -27.13 47.24
N THR A 41 1.36 -27.08 47.36
CA THR A 41 2.18 -28.27 47.62
C THR A 41 2.56 -28.34 49.09
N PRO A 42 2.72 -29.55 49.68
CA PRO A 42 3.20 -29.70 51.05
C PRO A 42 4.58 -29.02 51.24
N GLU A 43 4.86 -28.50 52.44
CA GLU A 43 6.14 -27.84 52.75
C GLU A 43 7.38 -28.72 52.47
N SER A 44 7.22 -30.04 52.52
CA SER A 44 8.27 -31.03 52.23
C SER A 44 8.63 -31.16 50.74
N TYR A 45 7.82 -30.61 49.83
CA TYR A 45 8.02 -30.62 48.38
C TYR A 45 7.62 -29.24 47.81
N ALA A 46 8.53 -28.27 47.89
CA ALA A 46 8.31 -26.89 47.44
C ALA A 46 8.39 -26.78 45.90
N VAL A 47 7.45 -27.39 45.18
CA VAL A 47 7.34 -27.25 43.71
C VAL A 47 6.46 -26.06 43.38
N ARG A 48 7.03 -25.03 42.74
CA ARG A 48 6.26 -23.85 42.31
C ARG A 48 5.64 -24.05 40.93
N ALA A 49 4.47 -23.48 40.72
CA ALA A 49 3.90 -23.37 39.38
C ALA A 49 4.73 -22.39 38.54
N GLU A 50 5.10 -22.82 37.34
CA GLU A 50 5.79 -22.01 36.33
C GLU A 50 4.76 -21.58 35.27
N ALA A 51 4.43 -20.29 35.29
CA ALA A 51 3.63 -19.66 34.26
C ALA A 51 4.52 -19.33 33.06
N ARG A 52 4.26 -20.00 31.93
CA ARG A 52 4.94 -19.70 30.65
C ARG A 52 4.10 -18.70 29.87
N ILE A 53 4.61 -17.48 29.79
CA ILE A 53 3.96 -16.38 29.07
C ILE A 53 4.25 -16.57 27.57
N PRO A 54 3.23 -16.53 26.69
CA PRO A 54 3.44 -16.60 25.25
C PRO A 54 4.23 -15.39 24.76
N PRO A 55 4.97 -15.51 23.64
CA PRO A 55 5.60 -14.35 23.03
C PRO A 55 4.53 -13.36 22.53
N HIS A 56 4.81 -12.07 22.66
CA HIS A 56 4.06 -10.99 22.05
C HIS A 56 4.06 -11.12 20.52
N MET A 57 2.98 -10.66 19.89
CA MET A 57 2.99 -10.41 18.45
C MET A 57 3.99 -9.30 18.10
N PRO A 58 4.61 -9.34 16.90
CA PRO A 58 5.71 -8.43 16.53
C PRO A 58 5.27 -6.99 16.20
N GLY A 59 4.12 -6.54 16.71
CA GLY A 59 3.46 -5.29 16.34
C GLY A 59 2.16 -5.49 15.56
N VAL A 60 1.43 -4.39 15.36
CA VAL A 60 0.25 -4.28 14.51
C VAL A 60 0.69 -3.81 13.13
N ILE A 61 0.30 -4.52 12.07
CA ILE A 61 0.66 -4.17 10.69
C ILE A 61 -0.64 -3.94 9.91
N ILE A 62 -0.84 -2.72 9.40
CA ILE A 62 -2.05 -2.34 8.68
C ILE A 62 -1.74 -2.27 7.18
N PHE A 63 -2.40 -3.10 6.38
CA PHE A 63 -2.30 -3.07 4.92
C PHE A 63 -3.29 -2.06 4.32
N VAL A 64 -2.83 -1.27 3.34
CA VAL A 64 -3.65 -0.25 2.65
C VAL A 64 -3.48 -0.37 1.13
N HIS A 65 -4.56 -0.69 0.43
CA HIS A 65 -4.58 -0.92 -1.01
C HIS A 65 -4.68 0.38 -1.82
N GLY A 66 -4.42 0.27 -3.13
CA GLY A 66 -4.45 1.38 -4.09
C GLY A 66 -5.84 1.80 -4.57
N VAL A 67 -5.86 2.76 -5.49
CA VAL A 67 -7.05 3.13 -6.28
C VAL A 67 -7.43 1.97 -7.18
N ASN A 68 -8.72 1.82 -7.50
CA ASN A 68 -9.18 0.80 -8.44
C ASN A 68 -8.77 -0.64 -8.06
N SER A 69 -8.50 -0.86 -6.77
CA SER A 69 -8.04 -2.13 -6.19
C SER A 69 -8.96 -2.49 -5.03
N GLU A 70 -9.05 -3.79 -4.78
CA GLU A 70 -9.82 -4.40 -3.72
C GLU A 70 -8.94 -5.20 -2.74
N GLY A 71 -7.62 -4.93 -2.75
CA GLY A 71 -6.65 -5.59 -1.89
C GLY A 71 -6.19 -6.95 -2.40
N GLU A 72 -6.10 -7.13 -3.72
CA GLU A 72 -5.76 -8.39 -4.40
C GLU A 72 -4.40 -8.96 -3.96
N TRP A 73 -3.48 -8.10 -3.52
CA TRP A 73 -2.16 -8.47 -3.04
C TRP A 73 -2.13 -8.94 -1.58
N TYR A 74 -3.19 -8.67 -0.79
CA TYR A 74 -3.18 -8.87 0.66
C TYR A 74 -2.92 -10.32 1.06
N ASP A 75 -3.53 -11.30 0.38
CA ASP A 75 -3.36 -12.73 0.71
C ASP A 75 -1.90 -13.19 0.54
N ARG A 76 -1.29 -12.83 -0.60
CA ARG A 76 0.11 -13.20 -0.91
C ARG A 76 1.08 -12.51 0.04
N ALA A 77 0.88 -11.21 0.28
CA ALA A 77 1.72 -10.43 1.18
C ALA A 77 1.63 -10.89 2.63
N GLU A 78 0.42 -11.11 3.16
CA GLU A 78 0.23 -11.54 4.55
C GLU A 78 0.88 -12.90 4.79
N LYS A 79 0.70 -13.85 3.87
CA LYS A 79 1.36 -15.15 3.96
C LYS A 79 2.87 -15.00 3.94
N ALA A 80 3.43 -14.30 2.95
CA ALA A 80 4.87 -14.14 2.79
C ALA A 80 5.51 -13.39 3.96
N LEU A 81 4.83 -12.38 4.49
CA LEU A 81 5.31 -11.60 5.64
C LEU A 81 5.28 -12.44 6.92
N CYS A 82 4.23 -13.23 7.16
CA CYS A 82 4.21 -14.22 8.24
C CYS A 82 5.35 -15.22 8.11
N ASP A 83 5.61 -15.74 6.90
CA ASP A 83 6.71 -16.68 6.64
C ASP A 83 8.08 -16.03 6.94
N GLY A 84 8.31 -14.79 6.48
CA GLY A 84 9.55 -14.05 6.75
C GLY A 84 9.75 -13.69 8.22
N LEU A 85 8.69 -13.27 8.92
CA LEU A 85 8.74 -13.00 10.36
C LEU A 85 8.96 -14.27 11.18
N ASN A 86 8.39 -15.40 10.76
CA ASN A 86 8.67 -16.70 11.39
C ASN A 86 10.14 -17.07 11.31
N GLU A 87 10.81 -16.78 10.18
CA GLU A 87 12.24 -16.97 10.01
C GLU A 87 13.05 -15.98 10.87
N ARG A 88 12.74 -14.67 10.77
CA ARG A 88 13.42 -13.60 11.52
C ARG A 88 13.36 -13.79 13.03
N LEU A 89 12.23 -14.28 13.55
CA LEU A 89 11.96 -14.41 14.99
C LEU A 89 12.14 -15.85 15.50
N GLY A 90 12.47 -16.80 14.63
CA GLY A 90 12.67 -18.21 14.99
C GLY A 90 11.39 -18.93 15.47
N LEU A 91 10.22 -18.54 14.98
CA LEU A 91 8.92 -19.09 15.41
C LEU A 91 8.46 -20.32 14.60
N GLY A 92 9.14 -20.65 13.50
CA GLY A 92 8.68 -21.61 12.48
C GLY A 92 8.27 -23.00 12.98
N ASP A 93 8.96 -23.52 14.00
CA ASP A 93 8.74 -24.86 14.59
C ASP A 93 8.03 -24.79 15.96
N THR A 94 7.45 -23.64 16.30
CA THR A 94 6.79 -23.42 17.59
C THR A 94 5.27 -23.39 17.44
N GLU A 95 4.55 -23.56 18.55
CA GLU A 95 3.09 -23.36 18.57
C GLU A 95 2.69 -21.89 18.30
N PHE A 96 3.62 -20.95 18.49
CA PHE A 96 3.44 -19.52 18.26
C PHE A 96 3.73 -19.07 16.83
N LYS A 97 3.90 -20.02 15.90
CA LYS A 97 4.11 -19.73 14.47
C LYS A 97 3.05 -18.75 13.96
N LEU A 98 3.49 -17.70 13.30
CA LEU A 98 2.62 -16.73 12.63
C LEU A 98 1.96 -17.39 11.42
N ARG A 99 0.66 -17.17 11.27
CA ARG A 99 -0.18 -17.76 10.22
C ARG A 99 -1.17 -16.72 9.74
N SER A 100 -1.31 -16.57 8.43
CA SER A 100 -2.27 -15.68 7.80
C SER A 100 -3.69 -15.88 8.35
N ASN A 101 -4.42 -14.78 8.47
CA ASN A 101 -5.83 -14.79 8.83
C ASN A 101 -6.68 -15.51 7.77
N THR A 102 -7.80 -16.06 8.23
CA THR A 102 -8.82 -16.65 7.35
C THR A 102 -9.90 -15.61 7.08
N TYR A 103 -10.30 -15.49 5.82
CA TYR A 103 -11.37 -14.59 5.39
C TYR A 103 -12.45 -15.39 4.69
N VAL A 104 -13.69 -14.92 4.82
CA VAL A 104 -14.85 -15.56 4.19
C VAL A 104 -14.74 -15.43 2.66
N GLU A 105 -14.59 -16.57 1.99
CA GLU A 105 -14.61 -16.68 0.54
C GLU A 105 -16.05 -16.72 -0.01
N ARG A 106 -16.19 -16.36 -1.29
CA ARG A 106 -17.44 -16.50 -2.05
C ARG A 106 -17.80 -17.98 -2.15
N SER A 107 -18.89 -18.40 -1.52
CA SER A 107 -19.51 -19.71 -1.75
C SER A 107 -20.47 -19.61 -2.93
N THR A 108 -20.40 -20.55 -3.86
CA THR A 108 -21.36 -20.68 -4.98
C THR A 108 -22.78 -21.03 -4.52
N GLU A 109 -22.94 -21.52 -3.28
CA GLU A 109 -24.20 -22.04 -2.75
C GLU A 109 -25.01 -20.99 -1.94
N THR A 110 -24.37 -19.92 -1.47
CA THR A 110 -25.04 -18.91 -0.63
C THR A 110 -24.85 -17.50 -1.18
N ARG A 111 -25.93 -16.92 -1.72
CA ARG A 111 -26.05 -15.55 -2.27
C ARG A 111 -25.74 -14.41 -1.28
N LEU A 112 -25.39 -14.73 -0.03
CA LEU A 112 -25.35 -13.80 1.09
C LEU A 112 -24.07 -13.99 1.92
N ARG A 113 -22.91 -13.60 1.40
CA ARG A 113 -21.73 -13.35 2.25
C ARG A 113 -20.95 -12.15 1.73
N HIS A 114 -20.65 -11.22 2.63
CA HIS A 114 -19.70 -10.14 2.44
C HIS A 114 -18.32 -10.78 2.23
N GLU A 115 -17.88 -10.88 0.97
CA GLU A 115 -16.52 -11.32 0.64
C GLU A 115 -15.50 -10.50 1.43
N ARG A 116 -14.41 -11.14 1.88
CA ARG A 116 -13.30 -10.51 2.63
C ARG A 116 -13.59 -10.18 4.09
N ARG A 117 -14.75 -10.58 4.63
CA ARG A 117 -14.99 -10.51 6.08
C ARG A 117 -14.04 -11.45 6.82
N TYR A 118 -13.38 -10.94 7.85
CA TYR A 118 -12.53 -11.73 8.74
C TYR A 118 -13.35 -12.84 9.43
N ASP A 119 -12.88 -14.09 9.35
CA ASP A 119 -13.53 -15.23 10.00
C ASP A 119 -13.06 -15.37 11.45
N VAL A 120 -13.82 -14.75 12.37
CA VAL A 120 -13.57 -14.81 13.81
C VAL A 120 -13.64 -16.23 14.39
N THR A 121 -14.23 -17.20 13.68
CA THR A 121 -14.31 -18.59 14.13
C THR A 121 -13.05 -19.39 13.83
N LYS A 122 -12.21 -18.90 12.91
CA LYS A 122 -10.93 -19.49 12.50
C LYS A 122 -9.83 -18.42 12.47
N PRO A 123 -9.55 -17.79 13.62
CA PRO A 123 -8.57 -16.71 13.70
C PRO A 123 -7.19 -17.23 13.30
N GLY A 124 -6.48 -16.45 12.48
CA GLY A 124 -5.06 -16.69 12.23
C GLY A 124 -4.22 -16.18 13.40
N ASN A 125 -2.96 -16.62 13.45
CA ASN A 125 -1.97 -16.00 14.32
C ASN A 125 -1.21 -14.93 13.53
N SER A 126 -1.90 -13.88 13.10
CA SER A 126 -1.39 -12.89 12.16
C SER A 126 -1.38 -11.48 12.77
N PRO A 127 -0.27 -10.72 12.62
CA PRO A 127 -0.21 -9.32 13.05
C PRO A 127 -0.95 -8.37 12.09
N ILE A 128 -1.55 -8.88 11.02
CA ILE A 128 -2.06 -8.09 9.91
C ILE A 128 -3.53 -7.69 10.12
N ILE A 129 -3.79 -6.39 9.93
CA ILE A 129 -5.12 -5.81 9.74
C ILE A 129 -5.24 -5.32 8.30
N ARG A 130 -6.26 -5.79 7.57
CA ARG A 130 -6.52 -5.36 6.19
C ARG A 130 -7.44 -4.15 6.19
N PHE A 131 -6.92 -2.98 5.84
CA PHE A 131 -7.71 -1.76 5.74
C PHE A 131 -8.30 -1.62 4.33
N PHE A 132 -9.62 -1.56 4.25
CA PHE A 132 -10.35 -1.34 3.01
C PHE A 132 -11.00 0.04 3.03
N TRP A 133 -10.91 0.70 1.89
CA TRP A 133 -11.45 2.02 1.68
C TRP A 133 -11.98 2.14 0.26
N GLY A 134 -12.85 3.13 0.04
CA GLY A 134 -13.35 3.30 -1.31
C GLY A 134 -14.34 4.39 -1.57
N TYR A 135 -14.94 4.29 -2.75
CA TYR A 135 -15.93 5.22 -3.25
C TYR A 135 -17.31 4.57 -3.22
N ARG A 136 -18.23 5.21 -2.49
CA ARG A 136 -19.66 4.90 -2.52
C ARG A 136 -20.36 5.95 -3.35
N GLU A 137 -21.16 5.51 -4.29
CA GLU A 137 -21.98 6.38 -5.11
C GLU A 137 -23.14 6.97 -4.28
N PRO A 138 -23.45 8.28 -4.43
CA PRO A 138 -24.63 8.88 -3.83
C PRO A 138 -25.93 8.30 -4.38
N ASP A 139 -26.94 8.14 -3.51
CA ASP A 139 -28.22 7.53 -3.91
C ASP A 139 -29.01 8.40 -4.90
N GLU A 140 -28.91 9.73 -4.79
CA GLU A 140 -29.67 10.69 -5.61
C GLU A 140 -29.15 10.82 -7.06
N ASN A 141 -27.88 10.50 -7.31
CA ASN A 141 -27.22 10.71 -8.62
C ASN A 141 -26.53 9.43 -9.13
N CYS A 142 -27.02 8.27 -8.70
CA CYS A 142 -26.35 7.01 -8.96
C CYS A 142 -26.17 6.73 -10.46
N GLY A 143 -24.93 6.50 -10.88
CA GLY A 143 -24.58 6.23 -12.27
C GLY A 143 -24.29 7.48 -13.10
N GLN A 144 -24.10 8.64 -12.46
CA GLN A 144 -23.62 9.86 -13.12
C GLN A 144 -22.23 9.63 -13.75
N TYR A 145 -21.39 8.85 -13.08
CA TYR A 145 -20.02 8.55 -13.53
C TYR A 145 -19.93 7.10 -14.03
N LYS A 146 -19.10 6.87 -15.05
CA LYS A 146 -18.82 5.54 -15.62
C LYS A 146 -17.82 4.80 -14.74
N ILE A 147 -18.30 4.35 -13.59
CA ILE A 147 -17.55 3.62 -12.58
C ILE A 147 -18.07 2.18 -12.56
N PRO A 148 -17.21 1.15 -12.43
CA PRO A 148 -17.61 -0.26 -12.40
C PRO A 148 -18.32 -0.65 -11.08
N LEU A 149 -19.37 0.07 -10.70
CA LEU A 149 -20.06 -0.05 -9.42
C LEU A 149 -20.65 -1.44 -9.19
N ARG A 150 -20.52 -1.92 -7.96
CA ARG A 150 -21.18 -3.15 -7.48
C ARG A 150 -21.75 -2.98 -6.07
N ASN A 151 -22.69 -3.85 -5.71
CA ASN A 151 -23.19 -3.95 -4.34
C ASN A 151 -22.47 -5.05 -3.55
N ILE A 152 -22.84 -5.23 -2.28
CA ILE A 152 -22.19 -6.19 -1.38
C ILE A 152 -22.35 -7.65 -1.80
N CYS A 153 -23.40 -7.95 -2.58
CA CYS A 153 -23.66 -9.27 -3.13
C CYS A 153 -22.86 -9.52 -4.42
N GLY A 154 -22.08 -8.53 -4.88
CA GLY A 154 -21.35 -8.59 -6.13
C GLY A 154 -22.22 -8.34 -7.36
N THR A 155 -23.47 -7.89 -7.22
CA THR A 155 -24.31 -7.45 -8.35
C THR A 155 -23.65 -6.25 -9.01
N ASP A 156 -23.53 -6.28 -10.33
CA ASP A 156 -23.08 -5.16 -11.16
C ASP A 156 -24.21 -4.13 -11.33
N TYR A 157 -23.94 -2.87 -11.01
CA TYR A 157 -24.89 -1.78 -11.16
C TYR A 157 -25.46 -1.69 -12.59
N TRP A 158 -24.62 -1.86 -13.61
CA TRP A 158 -24.99 -1.66 -15.02
C TRP A 158 -25.73 -2.85 -15.62
N LYS A 159 -25.73 -4.00 -14.93
CA LYS A 159 -26.46 -5.23 -15.31
C LYS A 159 -27.59 -5.57 -14.32
N ARG A 160 -27.94 -4.62 -13.43
CA ARG A 160 -28.92 -4.82 -12.34
C ARG A 160 -30.35 -5.02 -12.85
N GLY A 161 -31.12 -5.84 -12.13
CA GLY A 161 -32.58 -5.98 -12.29
C GLY A 161 -33.37 -5.08 -11.34
N GLU A 162 -34.70 -5.08 -11.46
CA GLU A 162 -35.60 -4.22 -10.68
C GLU A 162 -35.55 -4.46 -9.15
N GLY A 163 -35.10 -5.66 -8.73
CA GLY A 163 -34.98 -6.05 -7.32
C GLY A 163 -33.62 -5.75 -6.67
N ASP A 164 -32.61 -5.40 -7.46
CA ASP A 164 -31.27 -5.16 -6.93
C ASP A 164 -31.21 -3.81 -6.20
N ARG A 165 -30.47 -3.80 -5.09
CA ARG A 165 -30.32 -2.64 -4.21
C ARG A 165 -28.85 -2.40 -3.89
N GLY A 166 -28.52 -1.13 -3.67
CA GLY A 166 -27.22 -0.72 -3.16
C GLY A 166 -27.07 -0.99 -1.65
N PRO A 167 -26.07 -0.39 -0.99
CA PRO A 167 -25.18 0.64 -1.52
C PRO A 167 -24.36 0.19 -2.73
N TRP A 168 -24.18 1.10 -3.69
CA TRP A 168 -23.33 0.87 -4.86
C TRP A 168 -21.97 1.51 -4.61
N PHE A 169 -20.91 0.72 -4.76
CA PHE A 169 -19.57 1.15 -4.44
C PHE A 169 -18.55 0.54 -5.39
N TRP A 170 -17.35 1.10 -5.33
CA TRP A 170 -16.15 0.55 -5.93
C TRP A 170 -15.01 0.67 -4.92
N GLY A 171 -14.06 -0.26 -4.95
CA GLY A 171 -12.90 -0.41 -4.06
C GLY A 171 -12.09 0.88 -3.90
N GLY A 172 -10.82 0.96 -4.28
CA GLY A 172 -10.04 2.22 -4.12
C GLY A 172 -10.57 3.48 -4.85
N GLY A 173 -11.81 3.50 -5.34
CA GLY A 173 -12.38 4.53 -6.17
C GLY A 173 -11.99 4.40 -7.63
N PRO A 174 -12.56 5.23 -8.51
CA PRO A 174 -12.25 5.20 -9.94
C PRO A 174 -10.78 5.55 -10.19
N PHE A 175 -10.14 4.81 -11.09
CA PHE A 175 -8.72 4.96 -11.44
C PHE A 175 -8.32 6.40 -11.77
N GLN A 176 -9.17 7.11 -12.52
CA GLN A 176 -8.94 8.48 -12.98
C GLN A 176 -8.85 9.49 -11.83
N ASN A 177 -9.44 9.18 -10.68
CA ASN A 177 -9.36 10.05 -9.51
C ASN A 177 -8.02 9.99 -8.76
N GLY A 178 -7.11 9.09 -9.17
CA GLY A 178 -5.74 9.08 -8.67
C GLY A 178 -5.10 10.47 -8.68
N THR A 179 -4.22 10.71 -7.71
CA THR A 179 -3.51 11.99 -7.56
C THR A 179 -2.06 11.75 -7.15
N ASN A 180 -1.18 12.61 -7.64
CA ASN A 180 0.25 12.66 -7.34
C ASN A 180 0.61 13.66 -6.21
N SER A 181 -0.37 14.35 -5.62
CA SER A 181 -0.17 15.31 -4.52
C SER A 181 -1.21 15.12 -3.41
N LEU A 182 -0.79 15.31 -2.16
CA LEU A 182 -1.70 15.19 -1.02
C LEU A 182 -2.73 16.32 -0.99
N GLN A 183 -2.37 17.56 -1.40
CA GLN A 183 -3.32 18.68 -1.43
C GLN A 183 -4.54 18.38 -2.28
N GLN A 184 -4.35 17.74 -3.44
CA GLN A 184 -5.45 17.44 -4.36
C GLN A 184 -6.50 16.47 -3.78
N MET A 185 -6.17 15.70 -2.74
CA MET A 185 -7.16 14.89 -2.00
C MET A 185 -8.25 15.77 -1.37
N TRP A 186 -7.92 17.03 -1.04
CA TRP A 186 -8.84 18.02 -0.48
C TRP A 186 -9.42 19.00 -1.52
N SER A 187 -9.15 18.83 -2.81
CA SER A 187 -9.57 19.79 -3.85
C SER A 187 -11.09 19.94 -4.02
N GLY A 188 -11.90 19.00 -3.52
CA GLY A 188 -13.36 18.97 -3.70
C GLY A 188 -13.79 18.73 -5.16
N LYS A 189 -12.85 18.34 -6.02
CA LYS A 189 -13.05 18.08 -7.46
C LYS A 189 -12.47 16.71 -7.85
N GLY A 190 -13.17 16.04 -8.75
CA GLY A 190 -12.70 14.83 -9.40
C GLY A 190 -11.91 15.10 -10.68
N PHE A 191 -11.47 14.04 -11.33
CA PHE A 191 -10.90 14.12 -12.67
C PHE A 191 -11.95 14.57 -13.70
N SER A 192 -11.53 15.47 -14.61
CA SER A 192 -12.33 15.87 -15.76
C SER A 192 -11.68 15.40 -17.05
N ARG A 193 -12.46 14.71 -17.88
CA ARG A 193 -12.08 14.25 -19.23
C ARG A 193 -11.91 15.40 -20.22
N SER A 194 -12.59 16.53 -19.97
CA SER A 194 -12.56 17.70 -20.86
C SER A 194 -11.49 18.69 -20.40
N LEU A 195 -10.37 18.73 -21.14
CA LEU A 195 -9.31 19.70 -20.95
C LEU A 195 -9.71 21.04 -21.59
N MET A 196 -9.64 22.14 -20.82
CA MET A 196 -10.06 23.50 -21.23
C MET A 196 -11.50 23.62 -21.76
N GLY A 197 -12.35 22.62 -21.55
CA GLY A 197 -13.73 22.59 -22.02
C GLY A 197 -13.94 22.09 -23.46
N PHE A 198 -12.87 21.79 -24.21
CA PHE A 198 -12.98 21.38 -25.63
C PHE A 198 -12.01 20.28 -26.09
N ILE A 199 -11.02 19.88 -25.30
CA ILE A 199 -10.09 18.79 -25.63
C ILE A 199 -10.51 17.53 -24.87
N ASP A 200 -10.84 16.46 -25.60
CA ASP A 200 -11.15 15.15 -25.00
C ASP A 200 -9.86 14.37 -24.68
N LEU A 201 -9.53 14.22 -23.40
CA LEU A 201 -8.33 13.49 -22.96
C LEU A 201 -8.36 11.99 -23.31
N GLU A 202 -9.53 11.38 -23.49
CA GLU A 202 -9.63 9.97 -23.92
C GLU A 202 -9.16 9.78 -25.37
N SER A 203 -9.29 10.81 -26.22
CA SER A 203 -8.75 10.74 -27.59
C SER A 203 -7.22 10.67 -27.62
N LEU A 204 -6.57 10.91 -26.47
CA LEU A 204 -5.14 10.86 -26.27
C LEU A 204 -4.71 9.62 -25.46
N ASN A 205 -5.68 8.82 -24.99
CA ASN A 205 -5.41 7.62 -24.24
C ASN A 205 -4.93 6.51 -25.17
N THR A 206 -3.72 6.01 -24.92
CA THR A 206 -3.09 4.95 -25.70
C THR A 206 -3.39 3.56 -25.15
N GLU A 207 -4.02 3.47 -23.96
CA GLU A 207 -4.39 2.22 -23.28
C GLU A 207 -5.92 2.00 -23.38
N PRO A 208 -6.39 1.19 -24.35
CA PRO A 208 -7.82 1.07 -24.65
C PRO A 208 -8.66 0.48 -23.52
N GLU A 209 -8.05 -0.21 -22.56
CA GLU A 209 -8.70 -0.77 -21.38
C GLU A 209 -8.84 0.23 -20.23
N ARG A 210 -8.16 1.38 -20.29
CA ARG A 210 -8.16 2.40 -19.22
C ARG A 210 -8.90 3.67 -19.64
N GLN A 211 -10.13 3.50 -20.14
CA GLN A 211 -10.89 4.62 -20.68
C GLN A 211 -11.01 5.77 -19.67
N LEU A 212 -10.54 6.95 -20.04
CA LEU A 212 -10.62 8.16 -19.25
C LEU A 212 -12.04 8.70 -19.30
N GLN A 213 -12.66 8.76 -18.12
CA GLN A 213 -14.02 9.26 -17.93
C GLN A 213 -14.01 10.29 -16.79
N ASN A 214 -14.99 11.20 -16.79
CA ASN A 214 -15.18 12.10 -15.66
C ASN A 214 -15.34 11.29 -14.36
N ALA A 215 -14.85 11.83 -13.26
CA ALA A 215 -14.85 11.16 -11.98
C ALA A 215 -15.43 12.07 -10.87
N PRO A 216 -16.00 11.46 -9.80
CA PRO A 216 -16.63 12.18 -8.69
C PRO A 216 -15.61 12.95 -7.84
N SER A 217 -16.10 13.80 -6.92
CA SER A 217 -15.22 14.48 -5.97
C SER A 217 -14.28 13.51 -5.25
N ARG A 218 -13.05 13.96 -4.97
CA ARG A 218 -12.04 13.22 -4.21
C ARG A 218 -12.29 13.19 -2.70
N ASP A 219 -13.39 13.74 -2.20
CA ASP A 219 -13.67 13.87 -0.75
C ASP A 219 -13.75 12.54 0.03
N TYR A 220 -13.88 11.40 -0.66
CA TYR A 220 -13.77 10.08 -0.03
C TYR A 220 -12.32 9.72 0.37
N TYR A 221 -11.30 10.35 -0.25
CA TYR A 221 -9.90 10.21 0.13
C TYR A 221 -9.59 10.74 1.54
N PRO A 222 -9.91 12.01 1.89
CA PRO A 222 -9.68 12.50 3.25
C PRO A 222 -10.56 11.81 4.28
N HIS A 223 -11.77 11.33 3.92
CA HIS A 223 -12.56 10.44 4.79
C HIS A 223 -11.82 9.13 5.09
N ALA A 224 -11.30 8.45 4.06
CA ALA A 224 -10.53 7.23 4.23
C ALA A 224 -9.25 7.45 5.06
N ALA A 225 -8.53 8.55 4.84
CA ALA A 225 -7.35 8.90 5.61
C ALA A 225 -7.70 9.14 7.09
N GLN A 226 -8.81 9.83 7.37
CA GLN A 226 -9.27 10.04 8.74
C GLN A 226 -9.70 8.75 9.43
N ARG A 227 -10.33 7.81 8.71
CA ARG A 227 -10.65 6.48 9.24
C ARG A 227 -9.39 5.71 9.64
N LEU A 228 -8.38 5.70 8.77
CA LEU A 228 -7.11 5.05 9.07
C LEU A 228 -6.42 5.72 10.28
N ALA A 229 -6.40 7.05 10.35
CA ALA A 229 -5.87 7.78 11.50
C ALA A 229 -6.64 7.44 12.79
N ASN A 230 -7.96 7.36 12.73
CA ASN A 230 -8.81 6.98 13.88
C ASN A 230 -8.53 5.56 14.34
N LEU A 231 -8.31 4.61 13.42
CA LEU A 231 -7.97 3.22 13.73
C LEU A 231 -6.61 3.16 14.47
N ILE A 232 -5.60 3.88 13.99
CA ILE A 232 -4.29 4.01 14.65
C ILE A 232 -4.47 4.65 16.04
N ASP A 233 -5.16 5.78 16.13
CA ASP A 233 -5.40 6.48 17.39
C ASP A 233 -6.21 5.65 18.39
N LYS A 234 -7.06 4.73 17.92
CA LYS A 234 -7.81 3.80 18.76
C LYS A 234 -6.89 2.76 19.39
N VAL A 235 -5.99 2.16 18.60
CA VAL A 235 -4.93 1.28 19.12
C VAL A 235 -4.11 2.00 20.18
N ARG A 236 -3.60 3.21 19.89
CA ARG A 236 -2.74 3.95 20.83
C ARG A 236 -3.43 4.39 22.11
N ARG A 237 -4.74 4.66 22.07
CA ARG A 237 -5.51 5.06 23.26
C ARG A 237 -5.76 3.88 24.20
N ALA A 238 -6.01 2.69 23.65
CA ALA A 238 -6.21 1.48 24.45
C ALA A 238 -4.87 0.87 24.88
N TYR A 239 -3.92 0.77 23.95
CA TYR A 239 -2.61 0.14 24.12
C TYR A 239 -1.50 1.10 23.65
N PRO A 240 -1.07 2.05 24.50
CA PRO A 240 -0.12 3.11 24.12
C PRO A 240 1.29 2.59 23.79
N HIS A 241 1.61 1.35 24.17
CA HIS A 241 2.88 0.69 23.93
C HIS A 241 2.94 -0.09 22.61
N ASP A 242 1.78 -0.40 22.01
CA ASP A 242 1.72 -1.21 20.80
C ASP A 242 2.44 -0.56 19.64
N THR A 243 3.24 -1.32 18.92
CA THR A 243 3.93 -0.86 17.70
C THR A 243 2.97 -0.93 16.53
N VAL A 244 2.81 0.17 15.77
CA VAL A 244 1.88 0.23 14.63
C VAL A 244 2.64 0.58 13.36
N THR A 245 2.61 -0.33 12.39
CA THR A 245 3.16 -0.12 11.05
C THR A 245 2.03 0.01 10.03
N VAL A 246 2.14 0.99 9.13
CA VAL A 246 1.24 1.10 7.98
C VAL A 246 2.00 0.72 6.72
N MET A 247 1.52 -0.29 6.02
CA MET A 247 2.07 -0.77 4.76
C MET A 247 1.10 -0.51 3.63
N SER A 248 1.52 0.32 2.69
CA SER A 248 0.61 0.89 1.71
C SER A 248 1.16 0.79 0.29
N HIS A 249 0.25 0.68 -0.67
CA HIS A 249 0.58 0.54 -2.09
C HIS A 249 -0.20 1.55 -2.94
N SER A 250 0.44 2.08 -3.99
CA SER A 250 -0.20 2.97 -4.97
C SER A 250 -0.90 4.17 -4.32
N GLN A 251 -2.13 4.52 -4.70
CA GLN A 251 -2.91 5.59 -4.09
C GLN A 251 -3.14 5.39 -2.58
N GLY A 252 -3.08 4.15 -2.07
CA GLY A 252 -3.13 3.86 -0.64
C GLY A 252 -1.98 4.50 0.13
N THR A 253 -0.83 4.76 -0.53
CA THR A 253 0.28 5.50 0.07
C THR A 253 -0.09 6.95 0.37
N MET A 254 -0.96 7.56 -0.45
CA MET A 254 -1.46 8.91 -0.24
C MET A 254 -2.41 8.94 0.96
N ILE A 255 -3.28 7.93 1.08
CA ILE A 255 -4.15 7.72 2.25
C ILE A 255 -3.31 7.54 3.51
N ALA A 256 -2.24 6.74 3.45
CA ALA A 256 -1.37 6.45 4.60
C ALA A 256 -0.54 7.67 5.05
N MET A 257 0.01 8.45 4.12
CA MET A 257 0.71 9.71 4.44
C MET A 257 -0.26 10.76 5.01
N ALA A 258 -1.45 10.90 4.42
CA ALA A 258 -2.49 11.78 4.96
C ALA A 258 -2.95 11.35 6.36
N ALA A 259 -3.14 10.04 6.59
CA ALA A 259 -3.50 9.50 7.89
C ALA A 259 -2.40 9.78 8.93
N THR A 260 -1.13 9.64 8.55
CA THR A 260 0.03 9.98 9.40
C THR A 260 -0.02 11.45 9.86
N ALA A 261 -0.41 12.37 8.97
CA ALA A 261 -0.61 13.77 9.34
C ALA A 261 -1.84 13.99 10.25
N LEU A 262 -2.92 13.24 10.03
CA LEU A 262 -4.20 13.35 10.74
C LEU A 262 -4.21 12.69 12.13
N CYS A 263 -3.30 11.74 12.42
CA CYS A 263 -3.20 11.08 13.73
C CYS A 263 -3.11 12.12 14.85
N ARG A 264 -4.01 12.02 15.84
CA ARG A 264 -4.06 12.93 16.99
C ARG A 264 -3.14 12.51 18.12
N THR A 265 -2.90 11.20 18.25
CA THR A 265 -2.03 10.65 19.28
C THR A 265 -0.57 10.72 18.82
N ARG A 266 -0.19 9.80 17.94
CA ARG A 266 1.17 9.62 17.45
C ARG A 266 1.11 9.00 16.05
N ALA A 267 2.07 9.36 15.21
CA ALA A 267 2.27 8.74 13.91
C ALA A 267 2.45 7.20 14.03
N PRO A 268 2.23 6.44 12.94
CA PRO A 268 2.69 5.06 12.90
C PRO A 268 4.20 5.00 13.17
N ASP A 269 4.65 3.93 13.84
CA ASP A 269 6.07 3.73 14.15
C ASP A 269 6.88 3.44 12.89
N ALA A 270 6.26 2.92 11.84
CA ALA A 270 6.84 2.88 10.50
C ALA A 270 5.77 3.03 9.42
N LEU A 271 6.16 3.67 8.31
CA LEU A 271 5.32 3.87 7.14
C LEU A 271 6.02 3.31 5.90
N PHE A 272 5.38 2.38 5.19
CA PHE A 272 5.89 1.82 3.94
C PHE A 272 5.03 2.32 2.79
N VAL A 273 5.68 2.95 1.82
CA VAL A 273 5.06 3.43 0.59
C VAL A 273 5.63 2.65 -0.60
N MET A 274 4.81 1.76 -1.18
CA MET A 274 5.17 0.93 -2.33
C MET A 274 4.53 1.49 -3.60
N ASN A 275 5.31 1.72 -4.65
CA ASN A 275 4.81 2.24 -5.92
C ASN A 275 3.95 3.52 -5.75
N SER A 276 4.39 4.43 -4.87
CA SER A 276 3.61 5.63 -4.55
C SER A 276 3.46 6.57 -5.77
N PRO A 277 2.25 7.10 -6.06
CA PRO A 277 2.04 8.10 -7.09
C PRO A 277 2.52 9.50 -6.67
N PHE A 278 2.93 9.70 -5.42
CA PHE A 278 3.41 10.99 -4.95
C PHE A 278 4.56 11.50 -5.81
N SER A 279 4.45 12.72 -6.33
CA SER A 279 5.49 13.34 -7.16
C SER A 279 6.05 14.58 -6.46
N LEU A 280 7.37 14.71 -6.51
CA LEU A 280 8.10 15.84 -5.93
C LEU A 280 8.13 17.06 -6.85
N ASP A 281 7.90 16.88 -8.16
CA ASP A 281 7.90 17.99 -9.12
C ASP A 281 6.49 18.30 -9.62
N ASP A 282 6.27 19.57 -9.93
CA ASP A 282 5.14 20.02 -10.75
C ASP A 282 5.24 19.46 -12.17
N LYS A 283 4.13 18.92 -12.71
CA LYS A 283 4.07 18.35 -14.06
C LYS A 283 3.19 19.21 -14.97
N VAL A 284 3.47 19.20 -16.27
CA VAL A 284 2.65 19.92 -17.28
C VAL A 284 1.19 19.44 -17.24
N THR A 285 0.98 18.17 -16.93
CA THR A 285 -0.35 17.56 -16.75
C THR A 285 -1.07 18.04 -15.48
N ASP A 286 -0.35 18.47 -14.45
CA ASP A 286 -0.95 19.10 -13.28
C ASP A 286 -1.55 20.45 -13.68
N TRP A 287 -0.85 21.25 -14.48
CA TRP A 287 -1.41 22.49 -15.05
C TRP A 287 -2.64 22.21 -15.91
N ALA A 288 -2.61 21.16 -16.73
CA ALA A 288 -3.75 20.80 -17.57
C ALA A 288 -5.00 20.44 -16.75
N THR A 289 -4.83 19.81 -15.59
CA THR A 289 -5.95 19.31 -14.77
C THR A 289 -6.46 20.31 -13.74
N CYS A 290 -5.57 21.08 -13.12
CA CYS A 290 -5.91 21.98 -12.01
C CYS A 290 -5.40 23.42 -12.19
N GLY A 291 -4.84 23.77 -13.35
CA GLY A 291 -4.45 25.14 -13.67
C GLY A 291 -3.42 25.68 -12.68
N SER A 292 -3.61 26.91 -12.19
CA SER A 292 -2.74 27.54 -11.20
C SER A 292 -2.99 27.05 -9.76
N GLU A 293 -4.08 26.34 -9.49
CA GLU A 293 -4.41 25.78 -8.16
C GLU A 293 -3.57 24.54 -7.82
N ARG A 294 -2.68 24.14 -8.72
CA ARG A 294 -1.77 23.02 -8.50
C ARG A 294 -0.68 23.40 -7.49
N PRO A 295 -0.21 22.43 -6.70
CA PRO A 295 0.85 22.68 -5.73
C PRO A 295 2.20 22.90 -6.40
N THR A 296 3.01 23.76 -5.80
CA THR A 296 4.40 23.99 -6.25
C THR A 296 5.29 22.77 -5.95
N SER A 297 6.40 22.62 -6.68
CA SER A 297 7.41 21.59 -6.36
C SER A 297 7.93 21.75 -4.93
N ASP A 298 8.11 22.98 -4.47
CA ASP A 298 8.57 23.27 -3.10
C ASP A 298 7.53 22.83 -2.06
N ALA A 299 6.24 23.09 -2.30
CA ALA A 299 5.15 22.61 -1.44
C ALA A 299 5.10 21.08 -1.38
N ARG A 300 5.35 20.38 -2.50
CA ARG A 300 5.41 18.91 -2.57
C ARG A 300 6.58 18.37 -1.75
N VAL A 301 7.79 18.90 -1.94
CA VAL A 301 8.99 18.51 -1.19
C VAL A 301 8.81 18.79 0.30
N LYS A 302 8.29 19.98 0.66
CA LYS A 302 8.02 20.37 2.05
C LYS A 302 6.97 19.48 2.70
N THR A 303 5.92 19.12 1.98
CA THR A 303 4.92 18.14 2.45
C THR A 303 5.57 16.80 2.78
N PHE A 304 6.36 16.23 1.86
CA PHE A 304 7.05 14.95 2.10
C PHE A 304 7.98 15.02 3.32
N ARG A 305 8.77 16.10 3.41
CA ARG A 305 9.64 16.40 4.55
C ARG A 305 8.87 16.48 5.87
N ASN A 306 7.72 17.15 5.89
CA ASN A 306 6.88 17.27 7.08
C ASN A 306 6.34 15.91 7.54
N ILE A 307 5.92 15.04 6.61
CA ILE A 307 5.47 13.68 6.95
C ILE A 307 6.62 12.86 7.55
N ALA A 308 7.80 12.88 6.93
CA ALA A 308 8.97 12.20 7.45
C ALA A 308 9.35 12.72 8.84
N ASN A 309 9.40 14.04 9.01
CA ASN A 309 9.70 14.67 10.30
C ASN A 309 8.64 14.37 11.36
N ARG A 310 7.36 14.24 10.99
CA ARG A 310 6.31 13.81 11.90
C ARG A 310 6.61 12.41 12.45
N ILE A 311 6.94 11.45 11.59
CA ILE A 311 7.31 10.08 12.00
C ILE A 311 8.57 10.10 12.88
N LYS A 312 9.57 10.92 12.52
CA LYS A 312 10.81 11.08 13.30
C LYS A 312 10.56 11.61 14.71
N ASN A 313 9.77 12.67 14.83
CA ASN A 313 9.49 13.33 16.11
C ASN A 313 8.63 12.46 17.03
N ASP A 314 7.73 11.68 16.43
CA ASP A 314 6.85 10.75 17.12
C ASP A 314 7.50 9.37 17.38
N LYS A 315 8.78 9.20 17.00
CA LYS A 315 9.53 7.96 17.23
C LYS A 315 9.58 7.66 18.72
N ARG A 316 9.16 6.45 19.08
CA ARG A 316 9.36 5.87 20.41
C ARG A 316 10.39 4.78 20.34
N ALA A 317 11.62 5.08 20.76
CA ALA A 317 12.67 4.08 20.87
C ALA A 317 12.35 3.09 21.99
N LEU A 318 12.75 1.83 21.79
CA LEU A 318 12.74 0.83 22.85
C LEU A 318 13.89 1.14 23.81
N ASP A 319 13.59 1.62 25.02
CA ASP A 319 14.58 1.76 26.09
C ASP A 319 15.00 0.39 26.64
N ASP A 320 16.08 0.32 27.41
CA ASP A 320 16.64 -0.97 27.88
C ASP A 320 15.67 -1.76 28.77
N ARG A 321 14.77 -1.07 29.48
CA ARG A 321 13.71 -1.71 30.26
C ARG A 321 12.66 -2.35 29.34
N LEU A 322 12.22 -1.65 28.30
CA LEU A 322 11.29 -2.16 27.30
C LEU A 322 11.90 -3.31 26.50
N LYS A 323 13.17 -3.20 26.09
CA LYS A 323 13.89 -4.30 25.43
C LYS A 323 13.93 -5.56 26.30
N ALA A 324 14.11 -5.42 27.61
CA ALA A 324 14.13 -6.55 28.54
C ALA A 324 12.76 -7.22 28.70
N LEU A 325 11.67 -6.49 28.50
CA LEU A 325 10.30 -7.01 28.59
C LEU A 325 9.77 -7.54 27.25
N LEU A 326 10.36 -7.14 26.13
CA LEU A 326 9.89 -7.51 24.80
C LEU A 326 10.27 -8.95 24.46
N MET A 327 9.31 -9.85 24.65
CA MET A 327 9.44 -11.26 24.26
C MET A 327 8.65 -11.50 22.96
N VAL A 328 9.30 -11.57 21.80
CA VAL A 328 8.64 -11.75 20.48
C VAL A 328 9.12 -12.99 19.72
N GLY A 329 10.23 -13.57 20.17
CA GLY A 329 10.89 -14.67 19.49
C GLY A 329 12.30 -14.89 20.05
N LYS A 330 13.14 -15.55 19.26
CA LYS A 330 14.52 -15.87 19.62
C LYS A 330 15.51 -15.33 18.61
N CYS A 331 16.71 -15.04 19.09
CA CYS A 331 17.89 -14.78 18.29
C CYS A 331 18.50 -16.08 17.74
N ARG A 332 19.49 -15.94 16.87
CA ARG A 332 20.25 -17.07 16.29
C ARG A 332 20.94 -17.95 17.34
N ASP A 333 21.40 -17.37 18.45
CA ASP A 333 22.05 -18.06 19.56
C ASP A 333 21.08 -18.81 20.49
N GLY A 334 19.77 -18.72 20.23
CA GLY A 334 18.72 -19.31 21.04
C GLY A 334 18.27 -18.44 22.22
N GLY A 335 18.91 -17.29 22.46
CA GLY A 335 18.48 -16.30 23.44
C GLY A 335 17.23 -15.53 22.98
N PRO A 336 16.60 -14.72 23.85
CA PRO A 336 15.46 -13.88 23.49
C PRO A 336 15.80 -12.92 22.35
N TRP A 337 14.86 -12.68 21.42
CA TRP A 337 15.04 -11.68 20.37
C TRP A 337 15.30 -10.29 20.99
N ARG A 338 16.28 -9.56 20.45
CA ARG A 338 16.55 -8.17 20.83
C ARG A 338 16.90 -7.32 19.60
N PRO A 339 16.56 -6.01 19.61
CA PRO A 339 16.82 -5.11 18.50
C PRO A 339 18.30 -4.77 18.28
N ASP A 340 19.18 -5.20 19.18
CA ASP A 340 20.64 -5.04 19.15
C ASP A 340 21.38 -6.39 19.06
N SER A 341 20.65 -7.47 18.75
CA SER A 341 21.21 -8.80 18.56
C SER A 341 21.85 -8.98 17.18
N PHE A 342 22.34 -10.18 16.87
CA PHE A 342 22.88 -10.53 15.56
C PHE A 342 21.93 -11.44 14.80
N ILE A 343 21.61 -11.07 13.57
CA ILE A 343 20.91 -11.94 12.62
C ILE A 343 21.91 -12.91 11.98
N THR A 344 23.03 -12.37 11.49
CA THR A 344 24.21 -13.13 11.06
C THR A 344 25.46 -12.56 11.75
N PRO A 345 26.62 -13.25 11.73
CA PRO A 345 27.85 -12.70 12.30
C PRO A 345 28.25 -11.33 11.73
N GLU A 346 27.81 -11.01 10.51
CA GLU A 346 28.10 -9.76 9.80
C GLU A 346 26.94 -8.75 9.85
N ILE A 347 25.74 -9.16 10.28
CA ILE A 347 24.52 -8.34 10.22
C ILE A 347 23.85 -8.32 11.59
N SER A 348 23.84 -7.15 12.22
CA SER A 348 23.07 -6.89 13.43
C SER A 348 21.59 -6.69 13.12
N GLU A 349 20.75 -7.08 14.08
CA GLU A 349 19.36 -6.66 14.17
C GLU A 349 19.28 -5.14 14.38
N ARG A 350 18.10 -4.57 14.16
CA ARG A 350 17.90 -3.12 14.22
C ARG A 350 16.54 -2.72 14.75
N ASP A 351 16.54 -1.59 15.46
CA ASP A 351 15.32 -0.86 15.79
C ASP A 351 14.88 0.02 14.59
N ASN A 352 13.90 -0.48 13.84
CA ASN A 352 13.33 0.21 12.69
C ASN A 352 12.17 1.18 13.06
N HIS A 353 11.98 1.54 14.33
CA HIS A 353 10.99 2.55 14.71
C HIS A 353 11.42 3.95 14.20
N GLY A 354 10.43 4.74 13.80
CA GLY A 354 10.58 6.09 13.24
C GLY A 354 11.05 6.11 11.79
N ARG A 355 10.69 5.10 10.99
CA ARG A 355 11.13 4.94 9.59
C ARG A 355 10.00 5.14 8.59
N LEU A 356 10.31 5.78 7.48
CA LEU A 356 9.51 5.81 6.26
C LEU A 356 10.30 5.10 5.16
N TYR A 357 9.76 4.00 4.65
CA TYR A 357 10.36 3.21 3.58
C TYR A 357 9.69 3.53 2.24
N VAL A 358 10.49 3.97 1.26
CA VAL A 358 10.07 4.16 -0.13
C VAL A 358 10.54 2.97 -0.94
N TYR A 359 9.61 2.14 -1.38
CA TYR A 359 9.89 1.06 -2.32
C TYR A 359 9.36 1.43 -3.70
N PHE A 360 10.26 1.41 -4.67
CA PHE A 360 9.98 1.81 -6.03
C PHE A 360 10.42 0.76 -7.02
N SER A 361 9.71 0.71 -8.15
CA SER A 361 10.00 -0.20 -9.25
C SER A 361 10.17 0.62 -10.53
N PRO A 362 11.33 0.54 -11.19
CA PRO A 362 11.53 1.15 -12.49
C PRO A 362 10.63 0.56 -13.60
N HIS A 363 10.11 -0.65 -13.40
CA HIS A 363 9.23 -1.37 -14.34
C HIS A 363 7.76 -0.96 -14.24
N ASP A 364 7.42 -0.19 -13.22
CA ASP A 364 6.05 0.25 -12.99
C ASP A 364 5.59 1.22 -14.09
N ARG A 365 4.87 0.69 -15.07
CA ARG A 365 4.35 1.44 -16.21
C ARG A 365 3.26 2.43 -15.82
N VAL A 366 2.66 2.32 -14.64
CA VAL A 366 1.67 3.30 -14.18
C VAL A 366 2.39 4.51 -13.59
N MET A 367 3.40 4.26 -12.77
CA MET A 367 4.14 5.32 -12.07
C MET A 367 5.17 6.02 -12.98
N GLY A 368 5.64 5.33 -14.02
CA GLY A 368 6.58 5.85 -15.02
C GLY A 368 5.95 6.69 -16.14
N ILE A 369 4.62 6.87 -16.16
CA ILE A 369 3.94 7.74 -17.14
C ILE A 369 4.51 9.16 -17.02
N THR A 370 4.83 9.80 -18.14
CA THR A 370 5.43 11.15 -18.19
C THR A 370 4.61 12.18 -17.41
N ALA A 371 3.28 12.02 -17.41
CA ALA A 371 2.32 12.82 -16.66
C ALA A 371 2.39 12.68 -15.12
N LEU A 372 3.05 11.64 -14.61
CA LEU A 372 3.16 11.32 -13.19
C LEU A 372 4.62 11.42 -12.71
N THR A 373 5.50 10.58 -13.27
CA THR A 373 6.92 10.41 -12.85
C THR A 373 7.08 10.54 -11.33
N SER A 374 6.55 9.55 -10.60
CA SER A 374 6.42 9.60 -9.15
C SER A 374 7.61 8.97 -8.40
N ILE A 375 7.66 9.16 -7.08
CA ILE A 375 8.64 8.50 -6.21
C ILE A 375 8.51 6.97 -6.23
N GLY A 376 7.34 6.44 -6.61
CA GLY A 376 7.12 5.00 -6.79
C GLY A 376 7.78 4.41 -8.03
N TRP A 377 8.22 5.24 -8.97
CA TRP A 377 8.99 4.84 -10.14
C TRP A 377 10.49 5.11 -9.99
N GLN A 378 10.87 6.32 -9.58
CA GLN A 378 12.27 6.76 -9.57
C GLN A 378 12.91 6.86 -8.17
N GLY A 379 12.14 6.67 -7.10
CA GLY A 379 12.59 6.95 -5.74
C GLY A 379 12.75 8.45 -5.47
N LEU A 380 13.55 8.77 -4.45
CA LEU A 380 13.90 10.12 -4.03
C LEU A 380 15.32 10.47 -4.51
N GLY A 381 15.55 11.78 -4.72
CA GLY A 381 16.88 12.29 -5.03
C GLY A 381 17.83 12.31 -3.83
N ASP A 382 19.12 12.17 -4.10
CA ASP A 382 20.20 12.07 -3.10
C ASP A 382 20.15 13.17 -2.03
N ALA A 383 19.94 14.43 -2.45
CA ALA A 383 19.91 15.57 -1.52
C ALA A 383 18.82 15.44 -0.46
N LEU A 384 17.60 15.03 -0.85
CA LEU A 384 16.48 14.87 0.07
C LEU A 384 16.66 13.62 0.95
N LEU A 385 17.21 12.53 0.40
CA LEU A 385 17.57 11.34 1.18
C LEU A 385 18.62 11.63 2.24
N ASP A 386 19.64 12.42 1.90
CA ASP A 386 20.70 12.80 2.83
C ASP A 386 20.20 13.76 3.91
N GLU A 387 19.30 14.67 3.55
CA GLU A 387 18.64 15.57 4.49
C GLU A 387 17.80 14.79 5.52
N LEU A 388 16.97 13.84 5.06
CA LEU A 388 16.07 13.07 5.91
C LEU A 388 16.79 11.91 6.64
N GLY A 389 17.96 11.52 6.13
CA GLY A 389 18.92 10.61 6.76
C GLY A 389 18.29 9.29 7.14
N ASP A 390 18.38 8.97 8.43
CA ASP A 390 17.90 7.70 8.96
C ASP A 390 16.37 7.57 8.92
N THR A 391 15.62 8.67 8.93
CA THR A 391 14.15 8.60 8.94
C THR A 391 13.60 8.04 7.63
N VAL A 392 14.23 8.31 6.49
CA VAL A 392 13.74 7.84 5.19
C VAL A 392 14.72 6.86 4.58
N LYS A 393 14.22 5.67 4.25
CA LYS A 393 15.00 4.63 3.59
C LYS A 393 14.33 4.28 2.27
N GLN A 394 15.13 3.95 1.25
CA GLN A 394 14.56 3.51 -0.02
C GLN A 394 15.25 2.28 -0.57
N ARG A 395 14.46 1.48 -1.31
CA ARG A 395 14.92 0.30 -2.07
C ARG A 395 14.30 0.32 -3.45
N MET A 396 15.12 -0.04 -4.43
CA MET A 396 14.68 -0.34 -5.79
C MET A 396 14.48 -1.84 -5.90
N VAL A 397 13.37 -2.26 -6.50
CA VAL A 397 13.20 -3.65 -6.94
C VAL A 397 12.98 -3.64 -8.43
N ALA A 398 13.80 -4.37 -9.14
CA ALA A 398 13.79 -4.46 -10.59
C ALA A 398 14.22 -5.87 -10.98
N ARG A 399 13.74 -6.38 -12.13
CA ARG A 399 14.25 -7.65 -12.65
C ARG A 399 15.77 -7.70 -12.69
N LEU A 400 16.30 -8.89 -12.41
CA LEU A 400 17.73 -9.20 -12.49
C LEU A 400 18.64 -8.23 -11.72
N THR A 401 18.07 -7.46 -10.78
CA THR A 401 18.80 -6.47 -9.99
C THR A 401 18.71 -6.87 -8.52
N PRO A 402 19.84 -7.07 -7.83
CA PRO A 402 19.82 -7.44 -6.42
C PRO A 402 19.05 -6.42 -5.56
N CYS A 403 18.33 -6.91 -4.56
CA CYS A 403 17.57 -6.08 -3.63
C CYS A 403 17.78 -6.56 -2.20
N GLY A 404 18.09 -5.63 -1.30
CA GLY A 404 18.42 -5.96 0.10
C GLY A 404 19.92 -6.02 0.39
N ASP A 405 20.78 -5.69 -0.59
CA ASP A 405 22.22 -5.56 -0.39
C ASP A 405 22.62 -4.29 0.37
N ALA A 406 23.92 -4.12 0.62
CA ALA A 406 24.46 -2.95 1.30
C ALA A 406 24.12 -1.63 0.56
N PRO A 407 23.97 -0.51 1.29
CA PRO A 407 23.73 0.81 0.70
C PRO A 407 24.73 1.17 -0.40
N GLY A 408 24.26 1.85 -1.44
CA GLY A 408 25.08 2.27 -2.58
C GLY A 408 24.27 2.87 -3.72
N HIS A 409 24.96 3.23 -4.81
CA HIS A 409 24.34 3.73 -6.04
C HIS A 409 24.18 2.61 -7.05
N TRP A 410 22.94 2.42 -7.50
CA TRP A 410 22.57 1.36 -8.44
C TRP A 410 22.14 1.94 -9.78
N PRO A 411 22.42 1.27 -10.91
CA PRO A 411 21.94 1.69 -12.22
C PRO A 411 20.42 1.81 -12.26
N PHE A 412 19.90 2.92 -12.82
CA PHE A 412 18.47 3.14 -13.06
C PHE A 412 18.21 3.35 -14.56
N GLY A 413 19.04 4.14 -15.23
CA GLY A 413 18.87 4.50 -16.64
C GLY A 413 19.01 3.35 -17.64
N THR A 414 19.56 2.22 -17.20
CA THR A 414 19.74 1.00 -17.97
C THR A 414 19.34 -0.17 -17.10
N LEU A 415 18.30 -0.89 -17.52
CA LEU A 415 17.87 -2.13 -16.90
C LEU A 415 18.07 -3.27 -17.90
N PRO A 416 18.28 -4.52 -17.45
CA PRO A 416 18.26 -5.69 -18.32
C PRO A 416 16.96 -5.76 -19.14
N ASP A 417 16.88 -6.51 -20.24
CA ASP A 417 15.70 -6.61 -21.14
C ASP A 417 14.40 -7.14 -20.46
N MET A 418 13.20 -6.64 -20.82
CA MET A 418 11.90 -7.09 -20.24
C MET A 418 11.36 -8.38 -20.85
N ALA A 419 11.92 -8.86 -21.96
CA ALA A 419 11.53 -10.15 -22.53
C ALA A 419 12.05 -11.29 -21.62
N GLY A 420 11.27 -11.60 -20.59
CA GLY A 420 11.59 -12.54 -19.51
C GLY A 420 12.00 -13.95 -19.99
N GLY A 421 12.85 -14.59 -19.19
CA GLY A 421 13.30 -15.98 -19.36
C GLY A 421 14.82 -16.17 -19.34
N THR A 422 15.29 -17.39 -19.60
CA THR A 422 16.71 -17.81 -19.72
C THR A 422 17.51 -17.10 -20.83
N ARG A 423 16.93 -16.07 -21.45
CA ARG A 423 17.46 -15.32 -22.60
C ARG A 423 17.82 -13.86 -22.30
N ALA A 424 17.52 -13.34 -21.12
CA ALA A 424 17.96 -12.00 -20.75
C ALA A 424 19.50 -12.00 -20.59
N ASN A 425 20.19 -11.35 -21.52
CA ASN A 425 21.63 -11.16 -21.44
C ASN A 425 21.90 -9.85 -20.68
N PRO A 426 22.63 -9.87 -19.56
CA PRO A 426 23.05 -8.65 -18.84
C PRO A 426 23.83 -7.65 -19.72
N GLU A 427 24.37 -8.10 -20.85
CA GLU A 427 25.12 -7.27 -21.81
C GLU A 427 24.25 -6.68 -22.95
N ASP A 428 22.98 -7.07 -23.08
CA ASP A 428 22.07 -6.59 -24.15
C ASP A 428 21.15 -5.47 -23.65
N PHE A 429 21.53 -4.22 -23.92
CA PHE A 429 20.81 -3.03 -23.48
C PHE A 429 19.76 -2.60 -24.51
N LYS A 430 18.51 -3.02 -24.30
CA LYS A 430 17.35 -2.54 -25.05
C LYS A 430 16.86 -1.15 -24.58
N PRO A 431 15.98 -0.48 -25.33
CA PRO A 431 15.27 0.71 -24.85
C PRO A 431 14.63 0.43 -23.48
N PHE A 432 14.62 1.45 -22.60
CA PHE A 432 14.15 1.31 -21.22
C PHE A 432 12.71 0.78 -21.12
N TRP A 433 11.84 1.17 -22.07
CA TRP A 433 10.48 0.65 -22.21
C TRP A 433 10.34 -0.18 -23.49
N ASP A 434 9.76 -1.37 -23.36
CA ASP A 434 9.31 -2.14 -24.50
C ASP A 434 8.06 -1.50 -25.12
N GLY A 435 8.26 -0.82 -26.25
CA GLY A 435 7.16 -0.27 -27.05
C GLY A 435 6.67 1.11 -26.63
N ASN A 436 7.56 1.99 -26.11
CA ASN A 436 7.20 3.38 -25.81
C ASN A 436 6.60 4.08 -27.04
N ARG A 437 5.40 4.65 -26.88
CA ARG A 437 4.63 5.32 -27.94
C ARG A 437 4.27 6.73 -27.48
N GLY A 438 4.04 7.66 -28.40
CA GLY A 438 3.59 9.02 -28.08
C GLY A 438 2.25 9.36 -28.73
N PRO A 439 1.33 10.07 -28.05
CA PRO A 439 -0.01 10.39 -28.59
C PRO A 439 0.01 11.50 -29.67
N PHE A 440 1.08 12.30 -29.75
CA PHE A 440 1.24 13.38 -30.73
C PHE A 440 2.59 13.33 -31.43
N PHE A 441 2.60 13.15 -32.76
CA PHE A 441 3.76 13.37 -33.66
C PHE A 441 5.12 12.78 -33.20
N ASN A 442 5.15 11.71 -32.39
CA ASN A 442 6.37 11.20 -31.74
C ASN A 442 7.15 12.25 -30.90
N ALA A 443 6.50 13.33 -30.45
CA ALA A 443 7.17 14.44 -29.75
C ALA A 443 7.16 14.33 -28.22
N ILE A 444 6.20 13.61 -27.64
CA ILE A 444 6.13 13.32 -26.20
C ILE A 444 5.87 11.82 -26.04
N GLU A 445 6.77 11.13 -25.36
CA GLU A 445 6.64 9.71 -25.04
C GLU A 445 5.64 9.50 -23.88
N LEU A 446 4.85 8.42 -23.95
CA LEU A 446 3.87 8.04 -22.93
C LEU A 446 4.55 7.80 -21.58
N TRP A 447 5.67 7.08 -21.59
CA TRP A 447 6.48 6.85 -20.42
C TRP A 447 7.79 7.63 -20.47
N ALA A 448 8.20 8.15 -19.33
CA ALA A 448 9.44 8.88 -19.21
C ALA A 448 10.64 7.94 -19.39
N VAL A 449 11.60 8.31 -20.24
CA VAL A 449 12.83 7.55 -20.42
C VAL A 449 13.95 8.23 -19.62
N PRO A 450 14.51 7.55 -18.59
CA PRO A 450 15.61 8.10 -17.82
C PRO A 450 16.89 8.20 -18.66
N PRO A 451 17.78 9.18 -18.39
CA PRO A 451 19.12 9.19 -18.98
C PRO A 451 19.85 7.87 -18.71
N LYS A 452 20.48 7.27 -19.72
CA LYS A 452 21.14 5.95 -19.61
C LYS A 452 22.13 5.82 -18.44
N HIS A 453 22.81 6.90 -18.08
CA HIS A 453 23.80 6.91 -17.01
C HIS A 453 23.20 7.23 -15.63
N GLN A 454 21.88 7.46 -15.54
CA GLN A 454 21.21 7.74 -14.28
C GLN A 454 21.41 6.57 -13.32
N LYS A 455 21.82 6.90 -12.10
CA LYS A 455 21.87 5.99 -10.97
C LYS A 455 20.94 6.50 -9.89
N VAL A 456 20.52 5.60 -9.01
CA VAL A 456 19.70 5.91 -7.84
C VAL A 456 20.42 5.45 -6.57
N LYS A 457 20.33 6.26 -5.52
CA LYS A 457 20.92 5.96 -4.22
C LYS A 457 20.00 5.05 -3.41
N ILE A 458 20.50 3.90 -2.99
CA ILE A 458 19.83 2.99 -2.05
C ILE A 458 20.52 3.16 -0.70
N ASN A 459 19.80 3.67 0.29
CA ASN A 459 20.32 3.96 1.63
C ASN A 459 19.78 3.00 2.72
N ALA A 460 18.86 2.11 2.35
CA ALA A 460 18.34 1.07 3.24
C ALA A 460 19.42 0.00 3.51
N GLU A 461 19.49 -0.48 4.74
CA GLU A 461 20.52 -1.38 5.24
C GLU A 461 20.46 -2.76 4.55
N LYS A 462 21.56 -3.50 4.62
CA LYS A 462 21.60 -4.89 4.17
C LYS A 462 20.60 -5.75 4.99
N VAL A 463 19.90 -6.67 4.33
CA VAL A 463 19.02 -7.66 4.97
C VAL A 463 19.73 -9.01 5.10
N ALA A 464 19.17 -9.92 5.89
CA ALA A 464 19.78 -11.22 6.20
C ALA A 464 20.06 -12.06 4.95
N VAL A 465 19.06 -12.15 4.07
CA VAL A 465 19.10 -12.90 2.81
C VAL A 465 18.64 -11.96 1.69
N PRO A 466 19.54 -11.16 1.10
CA PRO A 466 19.19 -10.32 -0.04
C PRO A 466 18.62 -11.14 -1.20
N LEU A 467 17.75 -10.52 -2.00
CA LEU A 467 17.34 -11.07 -3.28
C LEU A 467 18.47 -10.96 -4.28
N SER A 468 18.83 -12.08 -4.91
CA SER A 468 19.72 -12.11 -6.05
C SER A 468 18.99 -11.60 -7.31
N GLY A 469 19.76 -11.33 -8.38
CA GLY A 469 19.16 -11.06 -9.69
C GLY A 469 18.30 -12.23 -10.17
N ASP A 470 18.72 -13.47 -9.93
CA ASP A 470 17.99 -14.68 -10.34
C ASP A 470 16.65 -14.83 -9.59
N ASP A 471 16.58 -14.45 -8.31
CA ASP A 471 15.31 -14.42 -7.55
C ASP A 471 14.30 -13.43 -8.16
N LEU A 472 14.77 -12.46 -8.95
CA LEU A 472 13.98 -11.40 -9.59
C LEU A 472 13.91 -11.58 -11.12
N ASN A 473 14.26 -12.75 -11.65
CA ASN A 473 14.27 -12.97 -13.11
C ASN A 473 12.86 -12.92 -13.75
N ALA A 474 11.84 -13.29 -12.99
CA ALA A 474 10.42 -13.31 -13.37
C ALA A 474 9.63 -12.25 -12.59
N PHE A 475 10.31 -11.17 -12.18
CA PHE A 475 9.66 -10.07 -11.46
C PHE A 475 8.68 -9.29 -12.34
N ASP A 476 8.96 -9.22 -13.65
CA ASP A 476 8.12 -8.55 -14.65
C ASP A 476 7.38 -9.58 -15.49
N GLU A 477 6.13 -9.28 -15.84
CA GLU A 477 5.34 -10.12 -16.74
C GLU A 477 5.52 -9.67 -18.20
N PRO A 478 5.97 -10.55 -19.11
CA PRO A 478 6.10 -10.18 -20.51
C PRO A 478 4.70 -10.10 -21.17
N ARG A 479 4.50 -9.12 -22.06
CA ARG A 479 3.23 -8.93 -22.78
C ARG A 479 2.74 -10.19 -23.50
N THR A 480 3.64 -11.01 -24.02
CA THR A 480 3.30 -12.26 -24.73
C THR A 480 2.65 -13.31 -23.83
N GLU A 481 2.86 -13.23 -22.53
CA GLU A 481 2.30 -14.14 -21.53
C GLU A 481 1.10 -13.52 -20.77
N ALA A 482 0.82 -12.24 -21.00
CA ALA A 482 -0.30 -11.55 -20.39
C ALA A 482 -1.64 -12.18 -20.84
N PRO A 483 -2.53 -12.51 -19.90
CA PRO A 483 -3.84 -13.04 -20.24
C PRO A 483 -4.65 -11.99 -21.01
N GLN A 484 -5.58 -12.45 -21.85
CA GLN A 484 -6.58 -11.55 -22.42
C GLN A 484 -7.45 -11.00 -21.30
N LEU A 485 -7.93 -9.76 -21.40
CA LEU A 485 -8.74 -9.13 -20.34
C LEU A 485 -9.95 -9.98 -19.95
N GLY A 486 -10.62 -10.57 -20.94
CA GLY A 486 -11.77 -11.45 -20.72
C GLY A 486 -11.44 -12.94 -20.60
N GLU A 487 -10.20 -13.30 -20.28
CA GLU A 487 -9.80 -14.70 -20.15
C GLU A 487 -10.48 -15.35 -18.94
N ILE A 488 -11.00 -16.57 -19.15
CA ILE A 488 -11.66 -17.38 -18.13
C ILE A 488 -10.68 -18.45 -17.65
N ASN A 489 -10.56 -18.60 -16.33
CA ASN A 489 -9.82 -19.71 -15.74
C ASN A 489 -10.59 -21.02 -15.98
N PRO A 490 -10.03 -22.00 -16.71
CA PRO A 490 -10.74 -23.22 -17.04
C PRO A 490 -11.05 -24.10 -15.83
N ALA A 491 -10.31 -23.95 -14.72
CA ALA A 491 -10.51 -24.74 -13.51
C ALA A 491 -11.68 -24.23 -12.67
N THR A 492 -11.92 -22.91 -12.65
CA THR A 492 -12.98 -22.29 -11.84
C THR A 492 -14.20 -21.88 -12.65
N GLY A 493 -14.06 -21.70 -13.97
CA GLY A 493 -15.09 -21.13 -14.83
C GLY A 493 -15.31 -19.62 -14.62
N GLU A 494 -14.48 -18.97 -13.80
CA GLU A 494 -14.54 -17.53 -13.52
C GLU A 494 -13.52 -16.76 -14.36
N TYR A 495 -13.75 -15.46 -14.57
CA TYR A 495 -12.74 -14.58 -15.17
C TYR A 495 -11.46 -14.59 -14.32
N ARG A 496 -10.29 -14.60 -14.99
CA ARG A 496 -9.00 -14.50 -14.31
C ARG A 496 -8.88 -13.21 -13.52
N ASP A 497 -9.26 -12.09 -14.15
CA ASP A 497 -9.47 -10.83 -13.46
C ASP A 497 -10.93 -10.76 -12.98
N ARG A 498 -11.11 -10.86 -11.67
CA ARG A 498 -12.43 -10.81 -11.02
C ARG A 498 -13.12 -9.45 -11.16
N SER A 499 -12.37 -8.40 -11.45
CA SER A 499 -12.90 -7.05 -11.65
C SER A 499 -13.40 -6.81 -13.08
N TYR A 500 -12.88 -7.56 -14.06
CA TYR A 500 -13.20 -7.40 -15.49
C TYR A 500 -14.70 -7.37 -15.81
N PRO A 501 -15.58 -8.22 -15.23
CA PRO A 501 -17.01 -8.20 -15.53
C PRO A 501 -17.70 -6.85 -15.29
N TYR A 502 -17.20 -6.10 -14.29
CA TYR A 502 -17.72 -4.79 -13.93
C TYR A 502 -17.16 -3.70 -14.86
N PHE A 503 -15.89 -3.83 -15.28
CA PHE A 503 -15.29 -2.94 -16.29
C PHE A 503 -15.93 -3.10 -17.66
N GLU A 504 -16.18 -4.34 -18.08
CA GLU A 504 -16.87 -4.66 -19.33
C GLU A 504 -18.17 -3.87 -19.48
N SER A 505 -18.88 -3.65 -18.38
CA SER A 505 -20.16 -2.97 -18.38
C SER A 505 -20.08 -1.45 -18.60
N ILE A 506 -18.92 -0.84 -18.33
CA ILE A 506 -18.73 0.61 -18.49
C ILE A 506 -17.97 1.00 -19.74
N TYR A 507 -17.39 0.04 -20.47
CA TYR A 507 -16.67 0.35 -21.69
C TYR A 507 -17.57 0.97 -22.76
N GLU A 508 -17.08 2.04 -23.37
CA GLU A 508 -17.76 2.77 -24.42
C GLU A 508 -17.02 2.62 -25.77
N PRO A 509 -17.74 2.65 -26.90
CA PRO A 509 -17.12 2.73 -28.22
C PRO A 509 -16.13 3.89 -28.35
N SER A 510 -14.90 3.59 -28.75
CA SER A 510 -13.76 4.52 -28.85
C SER A 510 -13.12 4.58 -30.25
N LEU A 511 -13.34 3.57 -31.11
CA LEU A 511 -12.74 3.50 -32.44
C LEU A 511 -13.72 3.82 -33.57
N ASP A 512 -13.22 4.47 -34.62
CA ASP A 512 -13.89 4.54 -35.93
C ASP A 512 -13.42 3.38 -36.81
N ILE A 513 -14.35 2.50 -37.18
CA ILE A 513 -14.09 1.32 -38.00
C ILE A 513 -14.29 1.69 -39.47
N ASP A 514 -13.32 1.32 -40.30
CA ASP A 514 -13.45 1.36 -41.75
C ASP A 514 -14.38 0.22 -42.21
N ARG A 515 -15.53 0.60 -42.76
CA ARG A 515 -16.57 -0.32 -43.25
C ARG A 515 -16.41 -0.62 -44.75
N GLY A 516 -15.31 -0.16 -45.36
CA GLY A 516 -15.04 -0.33 -46.78
C GLY A 516 -15.50 0.86 -47.61
N THR A 517 -15.63 0.66 -48.92
CA THR A 517 -15.95 1.72 -49.89
C THR A 517 -17.42 1.70 -50.29
N ASP A 518 -18.03 2.89 -50.37
CA ASP A 518 -19.38 3.05 -50.89
C ASP A 518 -19.42 2.77 -52.41
N ILE A 519 -19.88 1.58 -52.77
CA ILE A 519 -20.01 1.12 -54.16
C ILE A 519 -21.03 1.94 -54.98
N TYR A 520 -21.82 2.83 -54.36
CA TYR A 520 -22.81 3.66 -55.03
C TYR A 520 -22.44 5.16 -55.08
N ASN A 521 -21.37 5.58 -54.43
CA ASN A 521 -21.04 7.00 -54.23
C ASN A 521 -19.53 7.32 -54.38
N GLY A 522 -18.89 6.67 -55.35
CA GLY A 522 -17.57 7.06 -55.87
C GLY A 522 -16.39 6.78 -54.94
N ASP A 523 -16.22 5.53 -54.51
CA ASP A 523 -15.05 5.04 -53.73
C ASP A 523 -14.76 5.77 -52.41
N ARG A 524 -15.76 6.44 -51.83
CA ARG A 524 -15.61 7.04 -50.49
C ARG A 524 -15.55 5.93 -49.43
N ARG A 525 -14.53 5.98 -48.58
CA ARG A 525 -14.45 5.11 -47.39
C ARG A 525 -15.57 5.45 -46.42
N ILE A 526 -16.40 4.48 -46.10
CA ILE A 526 -17.42 4.57 -45.07
C ILE A 526 -16.72 4.28 -43.76
N ARG A 527 -16.66 5.27 -42.87
CA ARG A 527 -16.23 5.06 -41.49
C ARG A 527 -17.43 5.22 -40.59
N SER A 528 -17.59 4.32 -39.63
CA SER A 528 -18.57 4.45 -38.56
C SER A 528 -17.93 4.11 -37.23
N ARG A 529 -18.40 4.77 -36.17
CA ARG A 529 -17.99 4.44 -34.81
C ARG A 529 -18.36 2.99 -34.52
N GLU A 530 -17.46 2.27 -33.84
CA GLU A 530 -17.70 0.88 -33.43
C GLU A 530 -19.01 0.76 -32.62
N THR A 531 -19.70 -0.37 -32.74
CA THR A 531 -20.86 -0.64 -31.88
C THR A 531 -20.40 -1.07 -30.50
N ARG A 532 -21.33 -1.14 -29.54
CA ARG A 532 -21.03 -1.61 -28.19
C ARG A 532 -20.61 -3.09 -28.20
N GLU A 533 -21.26 -3.93 -29.01
CA GLU A 533 -20.87 -5.34 -29.14
C GLU A 533 -19.47 -5.49 -29.73
N GLU A 534 -19.12 -4.68 -30.73
CA GLU A 534 -17.79 -4.68 -31.35
C GLU A 534 -16.71 -4.21 -30.36
N ALA A 535 -16.95 -3.14 -29.62
CA ALA A 535 -16.05 -2.65 -28.58
C ALA A 535 -15.81 -3.71 -27.50
N HIS A 536 -16.87 -4.35 -27.00
CA HIS A 536 -16.77 -5.41 -26.00
C HIS A 536 -15.99 -6.62 -26.54
N ALA A 537 -16.29 -7.08 -27.76
CA ALA A 537 -15.60 -8.21 -28.37
C ALA A 537 -14.10 -7.92 -28.55
N ARG A 538 -13.76 -6.70 -28.97
CA ARG A 538 -12.38 -6.23 -29.13
C ARG A 538 -11.66 -6.17 -27.79
N LEU A 539 -12.24 -5.52 -26.78
CA LEU A 539 -11.63 -5.36 -25.46
C LEU A 539 -11.49 -6.71 -24.74
N LYS A 540 -12.44 -7.63 -24.91
CA LYS A 540 -12.36 -8.99 -24.36
C LYS A 540 -11.12 -9.75 -24.83
N GLN A 541 -10.74 -9.56 -26.09
CA GLN A 541 -9.59 -10.22 -26.72
C GLN A 541 -8.29 -9.41 -26.58
N LEU A 542 -8.36 -8.20 -26.03
CA LEU A 542 -7.19 -7.34 -25.86
C LEU A 542 -6.24 -7.97 -24.84
N GLN A 543 -4.97 -8.09 -25.22
CA GLN A 543 -3.86 -8.31 -24.30
C GLN A 543 -3.27 -6.94 -23.95
N ALA A 544 -3.69 -6.43 -22.79
CA ALA A 544 -3.17 -5.20 -22.21
C ALA A 544 -1.69 -5.40 -21.82
N GLU A 545 -0.93 -4.31 -21.81
CA GLU A 545 0.46 -4.39 -21.36
C GLU A 545 0.49 -4.62 -19.84
N PRO A 546 1.26 -5.62 -19.35
CA PRO A 546 1.43 -5.80 -17.93
C PRO A 546 1.97 -4.52 -17.29
N THR A 547 1.31 -4.15 -16.21
CA THR A 547 1.53 -2.84 -15.58
C THR A 547 2.68 -2.89 -14.59
N ASP A 548 3.01 -4.11 -14.12
CA ASP A 548 3.94 -4.43 -13.02
C ASP A 548 3.71 -3.62 -11.73
N HIS A 549 2.56 -2.96 -11.63
CA HIS A 549 2.29 -1.95 -10.61
C HIS A 549 2.12 -2.59 -9.23
N SER A 550 1.46 -3.75 -9.16
CA SER A 550 1.23 -4.50 -7.92
C SER A 550 2.26 -5.60 -7.69
N SER A 551 3.34 -5.65 -8.50
CA SER A 551 4.37 -6.69 -8.40
C SER A 551 5.12 -6.61 -7.08
N LEU A 552 5.43 -5.41 -6.56
CA LEU A 552 6.11 -5.25 -5.26
C LEU A 552 5.37 -5.94 -4.10
N PRO A 553 4.14 -5.53 -3.74
CA PRO A 553 3.46 -6.14 -2.60
C PRO A 553 3.06 -7.60 -2.86
N SER A 554 2.97 -8.03 -4.12
CA SER A 554 2.60 -9.40 -4.47
C SER A 554 3.79 -10.37 -4.52
N HIS A 555 5.03 -9.87 -4.51
CA HIS A 555 6.23 -10.69 -4.70
C HIS A 555 6.65 -11.40 -3.39
N PRO A 556 6.47 -12.74 -3.27
CA PRO A 556 6.60 -13.42 -1.98
C PRO A 556 8.01 -13.33 -1.38
N LEU A 557 9.06 -13.49 -2.20
CA LEU A 557 10.44 -13.43 -1.71
C LEU A 557 10.81 -12.02 -1.23
N PHE A 558 10.26 -10.98 -1.87
CA PHE A 558 10.51 -9.60 -1.46
C PHE A 558 9.85 -9.32 -0.10
N MET A 559 8.60 -9.73 0.06
CA MET A 559 7.87 -9.58 1.31
C MET A 559 8.52 -10.37 2.46
N SER A 560 8.98 -11.61 2.22
CA SER A 560 9.53 -12.46 3.26
C SER A 560 11.00 -12.16 3.60
N ARG A 561 11.84 -11.80 2.62
CA ARG A 561 13.28 -11.63 2.84
C ARG A 561 13.73 -10.18 3.03
N VAL A 562 12.97 -9.22 2.48
CA VAL A 562 13.32 -7.79 2.57
C VAL A 562 12.38 -7.07 3.52
N VAL A 563 11.08 -7.04 3.19
CA VAL A 563 10.10 -6.25 3.96
C VAL A 563 9.99 -6.73 5.40
N ALA A 564 10.00 -8.04 5.65
CA ALA A 564 9.96 -8.61 6.99
C ALA A 564 11.12 -8.15 7.90
N TYR A 565 12.29 -7.82 7.33
CA TYR A 565 13.46 -7.34 8.07
C TYR A 565 13.52 -5.82 8.22
N ASP A 566 12.78 -5.08 7.40
CA ASP A 566 12.65 -3.63 7.50
C ASP A 566 11.52 -3.20 8.46
N LEU A 567 10.63 -4.13 8.83
CA LEU A 567 9.62 -3.90 9.86
C LEU A 567 10.25 -3.55 11.21
N PRO A 568 9.70 -2.57 11.96
CA PRO A 568 9.94 -2.45 13.39
C PRO A 568 9.26 -3.62 14.11
N ILE A 569 9.96 -4.18 15.09
CA ILE A 569 9.43 -5.22 15.97
C ILE A 569 9.24 -4.62 17.36
N GLY A 570 8.05 -4.77 17.93
CA GLY A 570 7.74 -4.24 19.25
C GLY A 570 6.47 -4.85 19.83
N PHE A 571 5.91 -4.20 20.86
CA PHE A 571 4.76 -4.72 21.59
C PHE A 571 3.49 -4.75 20.74
N CYS A 572 2.58 -5.65 21.08
CA CYS A 572 1.26 -5.78 20.47
C CYS A 572 0.32 -6.44 21.48
N GLU A 573 0.03 -5.70 22.54
CA GLU A 573 -0.89 -6.08 23.62
C GLU A 573 -2.33 -6.12 23.11
N SER A 574 -2.68 -5.30 22.11
CA SER A 574 -4.01 -5.28 21.50
C SER A 574 -4.42 -6.59 20.85
N PHE A 575 -3.47 -7.45 20.47
CA PHE A 575 -3.79 -8.76 19.89
C PHE A 575 -4.30 -9.77 20.93
N GLU A 576 -3.87 -9.63 22.19
CA GLU A 576 -4.31 -10.49 23.28
C GLU A 576 -5.75 -10.17 23.73
N ASP A 577 -6.19 -8.92 23.60
CA ASP A 577 -7.60 -8.55 23.71
C ASP A 577 -8.32 -8.87 22.40
N ARG A 578 -8.95 -10.04 22.36
CA ARG A 578 -9.62 -10.56 21.16
C ARG A 578 -10.85 -9.75 20.78
N ASP A 579 -11.59 -9.21 21.73
CA ASP A 579 -12.78 -8.41 21.43
C ASP A 579 -12.39 -7.07 20.82
N PHE A 580 -11.35 -6.43 21.37
CA PHE A 580 -10.77 -5.23 20.80
C PHE A 580 -10.18 -5.49 19.40
N TRP A 581 -9.39 -6.54 19.24
CA TRP A 581 -8.79 -6.91 17.94
C TRP A 581 -9.86 -7.17 16.88
N ASN A 582 -10.91 -7.94 17.21
CA ASN A 582 -12.02 -8.21 16.31
C ASN A 582 -12.76 -6.92 15.91
N THR A 583 -12.88 -5.97 16.85
CA THR A 583 -13.45 -4.66 16.57
C THR A 583 -12.58 -3.88 15.57
N LEU A 584 -11.26 -3.88 15.74
CA LEU A 584 -10.35 -3.23 14.78
C LEU A 584 -10.45 -3.86 13.38
N MET A 585 -10.50 -5.19 13.30
CA MET A 585 -10.64 -5.93 12.04
C MET A 585 -11.95 -5.58 11.31
N SER A 586 -13.04 -5.35 12.04
CA SER A 586 -14.32 -4.95 11.48
C SER A 586 -14.34 -3.47 11.06
N GLU A 587 -13.77 -2.57 11.86
CA GLU A 587 -13.69 -1.13 11.55
C GLU A 587 -12.73 -0.82 10.40
N ALA A 588 -11.71 -1.65 10.19
CA ALA A 588 -10.78 -1.52 9.08
C ALA A 588 -11.44 -1.71 7.71
N ASP A 589 -12.55 -2.45 7.64
CA ASP A 589 -13.34 -2.66 6.43
C ASP A 589 -14.60 -1.78 6.43
N TRP A 590 -14.58 -0.74 5.60
CA TRP A 590 -15.69 0.21 5.52
C TRP A 590 -17.02 -0.40 5.07
N THR A 591 -17.00 -1.58 4.44
CA THR A 591 -18.20 -2.25 3.94
C THR A 591 -18.92 -3.08 5.01
N GLN A 592 -18.36 -3.22 6.21
CA GLN A 592 -18.95 -3.99 7.32
C GLN A 592 -19.96 -3.20 8.17
N CYS A 593 -20.61 -2.22 7.55
CA CYS A 593 -21.70 -1.44 8.16
C CYS A 593 -21.32 -0.67 9.44
N THR A 594 -20.04 -0.43 9.70
CA THR A 594 -19.56 0.45 10.79
C THR A 594 -19.34 1.89 10.33
N ASP A 595 -19.23 2.11 9.03
CA ASP A 595 -18.88 3.39 8.43
C ASP A 595 -20.11 4.20 7.99
N SER A 596 -20.20 5.47 8.41
CA SER A 596 -21.33 6.34 8.06
C SER A 596 -21.38 6.67 6.57
N TYR A 597 -20.23 6.73 5.90
CA TYR A 597 -20.18 7.01 4.48
C TYR A 597 -20.76 5.82 3.71
N PHE A 598 -20.29 4.60 3.98
CA PHE A 598 -20.84 3.40 3.34
C PHE A 598 -22.35 3.20 3.58
N ASN A 599 -22.81 3.37 4.82
CA ASN A 599 -24.20 3.09 5.16
C ASN A 599 -25.17 4.19 4.78
N GLN A 600 -24.82 5.43 5.10
CA GLN A 600 -25.75 6.58 5.12
C GLN A 600 -25.38 7.64 4.07
N ASN A 601 -24.33 7.41 3.28
CA ASN A 601 -23.77 8.41 2.36
C ASN A 601 -23.22 9.67 3.07
N VAL A 602 -22.86 9.56 4.35
CA VAL A 602 -22.34 10.67 5.16
C VAL A 602 -20.83 10.52 5.32
N LEU A 603 -20.07 11.24 4.49
CA LEU A 603 -18.61 11.29 4.58
C LEU A 603 -18.13 12.36 5.57
N MET A 604 -17.03 12.06 6.26
CA MET A 604 -16.31 13.01 7.09
C MET A 604 -15.20 13.65 6.26
N ARG A 605 -15.28 14.98 6.09
CA ARG A 605 -14.21 15.76 5.45
C ARG A 605 -13.40 16.48 6.54
N PRO A 606 -12.30 15.90 7.04
CA PRO A 606 -11.42 16.60 7.97
C PRO A 606 -10.83 17.85 7.31
N GLY A 607 -10.47 18.86 8.12
CA GLY A 607 -9.60 19.94 7.66
C GLY A 607 -8.26 19.37 7.17
N MET A 608 -7.66 19.98 6.14
CA MET A 608 -6.35 19.53 5.68
C MET A 608 -5.31 19.80 6.79
N PRO A 609 -4.49 18.81 7.19
CA PRO A 609 -3.46 19.00 8.20
C PRO A 609 -2.40 20.02 7.80
N ASP A 610 -1.88 20.78 8.78
CA ASP A 610 -0.77 21.74 8.60
C ASP A 610 0.52 21.11 8.06
N ALA A 611 0.69 19.79 8.24
CA ALA A 611 1.83 19.06 7.69
C ALA A 611 1.81 19.02 6.15
N ILE A 612 0.64 19.20 5.53
CA ILE A 612 0.50 19.30 4.09
C ILE A 612 0.56 20.79 3.73
N ASP A 613 1.56 21.17 2.95
CA ASP A 613 1.72 22.56 2.51
C ASP A 613 0.58 22.94 1.55
N TRP A 614 0.13 24.19 1.52
CA TRP A 614 -0.98 24.64 0.65
C TRP A 614 -0.54 25.53 -0.50
N GLU A 615 0.73 25.91 -0.57
CA GLU A 615 1.20 26.86 -1.56
C GLU A 615 0.95 26.33 -2.98
N THR A 616 0.17 27.11 -3.71
CA THR A 616 -0.14 26.86 -5.12
C THR A 616 0.67 27.77 -6.02
N VAL A 617 0.71 27.42 -7.30
CA VAL A 617 1.30 28.31 -8.31
C VAL A 617 0.53 29.64 -8.41
N ALA A 618 -0.78 29.65 -8.11
CA ALA A 618 -1.58 30.87 -8.07
C ALA A 618 -1.09 31.83 -6.98
N ASP A 619 -0.77 31.32 -5.80
CA ASP A 619 -0.27 32.10 -4.66
C ASP A 619 1.06 32.76 -5.00
N VAL A 620 2.02 31.99 -5.51
CA VAL A 620 3.34 32.51 -5.93
C VAL A 620 3.21 33.57 -7.02
N LEU A 621 2.29 33.37 -7.99
CA LEU A 621 2.02 34.36 -9.03
C LEU A 621 1.38 35.63 -8.49
N ALA A 622 0.53 35.53 -7.46
CA ALA A 622 -0.08 36.67 -6.80
C ALA A 622 0.97 37.47 -6.02
N ASP A 623 1.85 36.79 -5.28
CA ASP A 623 2.93 37.42 -4.51
C ASP A 623 3.93 38.13 -5.43
N ALA A 624 4.37 37.48 -6.50
CA ALA A 624 5.26 38.09 -7.49
C ALA A 624 4.64 39.33 -8.17
N ARG A 625 3.31 39.34 -8.39
CA ARG A 625 2.59 40.51 -8.90
C ARG A 625 2.57 41.63 -7.88
N ALA A 626 2.29 41.32 -6.61
CA ALA A 626 2.28 42.30 -5.52
C ALA A 626 3.66 42.93 -5.32
N GLU A 627 4.74 42.14 -5.33
CA GLU A 627 6.12 42.64 -5.25
C GLU A 627 6.46 43.58 -6.41
N ARG A 628 6.11 43.19 -7.64
CA ARG A 628 6.32 44.03 -8.83
C ARG A 628 5.56 45.34 -8.76
N ASP A 629 4.32 45.31 -8.27
CA ASP A 629 3.51 46.53 -8.10
C ASP A 629 4.03 47.41 -6.96
N THR A 630 4.68 46.83 -5.96
CA THR A 630 5.36 47.57 -4.89
C THR A 630 6.63 48.25 -5.44
N TRP A 631 7.43 47.53 -6.23
CA TRP A 631 8.61 48.07 -6.90
C TRP A 631 8.29 49.16 -7.93
N ARG A 632 7.11 49.10 -8.57
CA ARG A 632 6.63 50.16 -9.48
C ARG A 632 6.15 51.41 -8.75
N LYS A 633 5.85 51.33 -7.45
CA LYS A 633 5.37 52.44 -6.61
C LYS A 633 6.49 53.09 -5.80
N SER A 634 7.61 52.40 -5.60
CA SER A 634 8.88 52.95 -5.11
C SER A 634 9.68 53.59 -6.24
#